data_AF-A0A7C1SY28-F1
#
_entry.id   AF-A0A7C1SY28-F1
#
_cell.length_a   1.000
_cell.length_b   1.000
_cell.length_c   1.000
_cell.angle_alpha   90.00
_cell.angle_beta   90.00
_cell.angle_gamma   90.00
#
_symmetry.space_group_name_H-M   'P 1'
#
loop_
_entity.id
_entity.type
_entity.pdbx_description
1 polymer ?
#
loop_
_entity_poly.entity_id
_entity_poly.type
_entity_poly.pdbx_seq_one_letter_code
_entity_poly.pdbx_strand_id
1 'polypeptide(L)' 'MSLIYAFAVAAQMGAGIYLLVSRHVMRILFGVVLLSTAANLLIFVAGGLQFTAPPVIE' A
#
# COMPACT_ATOMS: atom_id res chain seq x y z
N MET A 1 11.14 3.43 12.89
CA MET A 1 9.72 3.56 12.49
C MET A 1 9.54 3.53 10.98
N SER A 2 10.30 4.29 10.19
CA SER A 2 10.17 4.37 8.72
C SER A 2 10.49 3.08 7.95
N LEU A 3 11.45 2.28 8.41
CA LEU A 3 11.91 1.09 7.66
C LEU A 3 10.84 0.01 7.50
N ILE A 4 10.05 -0.24 8.55
CA ILE A 4 8.99 -1.27 8.54
C ILE A 4 7.92 -0.90 7.50
N TYR A 5 7.51 0.36 7.47
CA TYR A 5 6.56 0.84 6.46
C TYR A 5 7.13 0.79 5.05
N ALA A 6 8.42 1.14 4.88
CA ALA A 6 9.09 1.03 3.58
C ALA A 6 9.10 -0.42 3.07
N PHE A 7 9.40 -1.40 3.94
CA PHE A 7 9.35 -2.82 3.58
C PHE A 7 7.93 -3.30 3.28
N ALA A 8 6.94 -2.86 4.06
CA ALA A 8 5.54 -3.22 3.82
C ALA A 8 5.05 -2.72 2.45
N VAL A 9 5.31 -1.45 2.12
CA VAL A 9 4.98 -0.87 0.81
C VAL A 9 5.71 -1.61 -0.30
N ALA A 10 7.02 -1.84 -0.16
CA ALA A 10 7.82 -2.52 -1.18
C ALA A 10 7.33 -3.96 -1.43
N ALA A 11 6.99 -4.70 -0.37
CA ALA A 11 6.47 -6.06 -0.47
C ALA A 11 5.10 -6.09 -1.16
N GLN A 12 4.18 -5.19 -0.77
CA GLN A 12 2.85 -5.14 -1.40
C GLN A 12 2.92 -4.65 -2.86
N MET A 13 3.73 -3.63 -3.16
CA MET A 13 3.97 -3.17 -4.53
C MET A 13 4.56 -4.31 -5.39
N GLY A 14 5.63 -4.96 -4.92
CA GLY A 14 6.29 -6.04 -5.64
C GLY A 14 5.38 -7.22 -5.90
N ALA A 15 4.64 -7.68 -4.88
CA ALA A 15 3.67 -8.76 -5.02
C ALA A 15 2.51 -8.38 -5.96
N GLY A 16 2.02 -7.14 -5.89
CA GLY A 16 0.93 -6.67 -6.74
C GLY A 16 1.33 -6.59 -8.22
N ILE A 17 2.51 -6.04 -8.51
CA ILE A 17 3.09 -6.01 -9.86
C ILE A 17 3.32 -7.43 -10.38
N TYR A 18 3.85 -8.33 -9.56
CA TYR A 18 4.05 -9.73 -9.94
C TYR A 18 2.74 -10.42 -10.34
N LEU A 19 1.65 -10.15 -9.61
CA LEU A 19 0.33 -10.71 -9.90
C LEU A 19 -0.31 -10.12 -11.16
N LEU A 20 -0.08 -8.84 -11.46
CA LEU A 20 -0.55 -8.17 -12.68
C LEU A 20 0.00 -8.79 -13.96
N VAL A 21 1.24 -9.28 -13.94
CA VAL A 21 1.88 -9.91 -15.11
C VAL A 21 1.34 -11.33 -15.39
N SER A 22 0.48 -11.87 -14.52
CA SER A 22 -0.05 -13.22 -14.71
C SER A 22 -1.10 -13.29 -15.83
N ARG A 23 -1.21 -14.45 -16.50
CA ARG A 23 -2.25 -14.68 -17.54
C ARG A 23 -3.66 -14.92 -16.99
N HIS A 24 -3.83 -14.98 -15.67
CA HIS A 24 -5.09 -15.36 -15.03
C HIS A 24 -5.80 -14.12 -14.49
N VAL A 25 -7.00 -13.84 -15.01
CA VAL A 25 -7.79 -12.64 -14.65
C VAL A 25 -7.96 -12.47 -13.14
N MET A 26 -8.26 -13.56 -12.41
CA MET A 26 -8.38 -13.51 -10.94
C MET A 26 -7.07 -13.06 -10.26
N ARG A 27 -5.92 -13.55 -10.72
CA ARG A 27 -4.61 -13.15 -10.17
C ARG A 27 -4.32 -11.68 -10.50
N ILE A 28 -4.68 -11.21 -11.70
CA ILE A 28 -4.58 -9.78 -12.06
C ILE A 28 -5.44 -8.93 -11.12
N LEU A 29 -6.70 -9.32 -10.87
CA LEU A 29 -7.59 -8.61 -9.95
C LEU A 29 -7.02 -8.54 -8.54
N PHE A 30 -6.49 -9.64 -8.01
CA PHE A 30 -5.78 -9.62 -6.73
C PHE A 30 -4.57 -8.69 -6.76
N GLY A 31 -3.81 -8.66 -7.86
CA GLY A 31 -2.72 -7.71 -8.06
C GLY A 31 -3.16 -6.25 -7.99
N VAL A 32 -4.27 -5.90 -8.63
CA VAL A 32 -4.86 -4.54 -8.58
C VAL A 32 -5.30 -4.17 -7.16
N VAL A 33 -6.01 -5.06 -6.46
CA VAL A 33 -6.47 -4.81 -5.09
C VAL A 33 -5.29 -4.65 -4.13
N LEU A 34 -4.25 -5.47 -4.29
CA LEU A 34 -3.03 -5.40 -3.50
C LEU A 34 -2.30 -4.07 -3.73
N LEU A 35 -2.21 -3.62 -4.98
CA LEU A 35 -1.63 -2.33 -5.34
C LEU A 35 -2.42 -1.15 -4.77
N SER A 36 -3.76 -1.21 -4.80
CA SER A 36 -4.61 -0.19 -4.17
C SER A 36 -4.32 -0.07 -2.68
N THR A 37 -4.16 -1.21 -1.99
CA THR A 37 -3.83 -1.24 -0.56
C THR A 37 -2.43 -0.67 -0.31
N ALA A 38 -1.45 -1.00 -1.17
CA ALA A 38 -0.09 -0.46 -1.08
C ALA A 38 -0.05 1.07 -1.30
N ALA A 39 -0.82 1.57 -2.26
CA ALA A 39 -0.94 3.00 -2.55
C ALA A 39 -1.54 3.76 -1.38
N ASN A 40 -2.61 3.24 -0.76
CA ASN A 40 -3.19 3.83 0.44
C ASN A 40 -2.16 3.92 1.58
N LEU A 41 -1.40 2.86 1.81
CA LEU A 41 -0.37 2.85 2.84
C LEU A 41 0.77 3.84 2.52
N LEU A 42 1.17 3.95 1.25
CA LEU A 42 2.16 4.92 0.80
C LEU A 42 1.67 6.37 1.00
N ILE A 43 0.40 6.66 0.74
CA ILE A 43 -0.20 7.98 1.01
C ILE A 43 -0.11 8.29 2.52
N PHE A 44 -0.46 7.34 3.39
CA PHE A 44 -0.36 7.53 4.84
C PHE A 44 1.09 7.77 5.30
N VAL A 45 2.05 7.04 4.73
CA VAL A 45 3.47 7.22 5.04
C VAL A 45 3.97 8.59 4.54
N ALA A 46 3.55 9.01 3.34
CA ALA A 46 3.92 10.30 2.75
C ALA A 46 3.34 11.50 3.53
N GLY A 47 2.14 11.35 4.11
CA GLY A 47 1.52 12.37 4.96
C GLY A 47 2.19 12.57 6.33
N GLY A 48 3.19 11.75 6.67
CA GLY A 48 3.84 11.77 7.97
C GLY A 48 2.96 11.16 9.04
N LEU A 49 3.18 9.87 9.33
CA LEU A 49 2.53 9.15 10.42
C LEU A 49 2.95 9.73 11.78
N GLN A 50 2.35 10.84 12.17
CA GLN A 50 2.44 11.40 13.50
C GLN A 50 1.23 10.94 14.31
N PHE A 51 1.48 10.38 15.49
CA PHE A 51 0.45 10.11 16.50
C PHE A 51 0.03 11.42 17.18
N THR A 52 -0.30 12.45 16.39
CA THR A 52 -0.94 13.65 16.90
C THR A 52 -2.45 13.42 16.90
N ALA A 53 -3.15 14.02 17.87
CA ALA A 53 -4.60 13.92 17.98
C ALA A 53 -5.26 14.14 16.60
N PRO A 54 -6.29 13.35 16.25
CA PRO A 54 -6.89 13.44 14.93
C PRO A 54 -7.34 14.89 14.68
N PRO A 55 -6.99 15.50 13.52
CA PRO A 55 -7.36 16.87 13.19
C PRO A 55 -8.86 16.92 12.81
N VAL A 56 -9.71 16.52 13.75
CA VAL A 56 -11.15 16.71 13.69
C VAL A 56 -11.40 18.06 14.35
N ILE A 57 -11.77 19.03 13.53
CA ILE A 57 -12.31 20.28 14.02
C ILE A 57 -13.80 19.99 14.23
N GLU A 58 -14.29 20.08 15.46
CA GLU A 58 -15.73 20.16 15.70
C GLU A 58 -16.27 21.52 15.29
#